data_AF-A0A919F9Y3-F1
#
_entry.id   AF-A0A919F9Y3-F1
#
_cell.length_a   1.000
_cell.length_b   1.000
_cell.length_c   1.000
_cell.angle_alpha   90.00
_cell.angle_beta   90.00
_cell.angle_gamma   90.00
#
_symmetry.space_group_name_H-M   'P 1'
#
loop_
_entity.id
_entity.type
_entity.pdbx_description
1 polymer ?
#
loop_
_entity_poly.entity_id
_entity_poly.type
_entity_poly.pdbx_seq_one_letter_code
_entity_poly.pdbx_strand_id
1 'polypeptide(L)'
;MIALFRGLGLLLQDNALHRQPFEEQVAHWRDKTDAEIDAEVELLTVAKQQWVVASIIGWQVISLVLLGVITHQLWQHDFHVTFSRVVIVFASWLAILFVLWYIADLFDHSAGFERWLRAFNSRARLAPDADSVECVNEALEMARRYPEVLRYKQQVMAKRDLRHEDIVNMREMGRMRQYTEIVRELDHYDGGPRLAATA
;
A
#
# COMPACT_ATOMS: atom_id res chain seq x y z
N MET A 1 6.79 -20.83 1.03
CA MET A 1 5.46 -21.09 0.45
C MET A 1 4.32 -20.59 1.34
N ILE A 2 4.29 -20.88 2.65
CA ILE A 2 3.23 -20.38 3.57
C ILE A 2 3.29 -18.87 3.82
N ALA A 3 4.48 -18.26 3.87
CA ALA A 3 4.65 -16.84 4.16
C ALA A 3 4.05 -15.93 3.08
N LEU A 4 4.18 -16.29 1.80
CA LEU A 4 3.59 -15.56 0.68
C LEU A 4 2.07 -15.42 0.79
N PHE A 5 1.36 -16.53 1.04
CA PHE A 5 -0.10 -16.51 1.20
C PHE A 5 -0.52 -15.76 2.47
N ARG A 6 0.25 -15.88 3.56
CA ARG A 6 -0.01 -15.10 4.78
C ARG A 6 0.21 -13.59 4.56
N GLY A 7 1.24 -13.20 3.81
CA GLY A 7 1.51 -11.80 3.49
C GLY A 7 0.45 -11.21 2.56
N LEU A 8 0.01 -11.97 1.55
CA LEU A 8 -1.11 -11.58 0.71
C LEU A 8 -2.42 -11.47 1.52
N GLY A 9 -2.63 -12.39 2.46
CA GLY A 9 -3.74 -12.35 3.40
C GLY A 9 -3.72 -11.09 4.27
N LEU A 10 -2.55 -10.68 4.76
CA LEU A 10 -2.37 -9.44 5.52
C LEU A 10 -2.72 -8.21 4.67
N LEU A 11 -2.28 -8.17 3.41
CA LEU A 11 -2.65 -7.07 2.49
C LEU A 11 -4.14 -7.01 2.18
N LEU A 12 -4.79 -8.17 2.07
CA LEU A 12 -6.25 -8.24 1.90
C LEU A 12 -6.98 -7.76 3.16
N GLN A 13 -6.46 -8.08 4.35
CA GLN A 13 -6.97 -7.59 5.62
C GLN A 13 -6.78 -6.07 5.74
N ASP A 14 -5.63 -5.52 5.39
CA ASP A 14 -5.38 -4.07 5.37
C ASP A 14 -6.37 -3.35 4.44
N ASN A 15 -6.64 -3.91 3.26
CA ASN A 15 -7.63 -3.35 2.34
C ASN A 15 -9.07 -3.49 2.85
N ALA A 16 -9.39 -4.58 3.54
CA ALA A 16 -10.69 -4.74 4.19
C ALA A 16 -10.88 -3.75 5.34
N LEU A 17 -9.82 -3.50 6.12
CA LEU A 17 -9.79 -2.52 7.20
C LEU A 17 -10.08 -1.11 6.66
N HIS A 18 -9.47 -0.71 5.55
CA HIS A 18 -9.75 0.59 4.92
C HIS A 18 -11.20 0.77 4.44
N ARG A 19 -11.98 -0.31 4.31
CA ARG A 19 -13.41 -0.27 3.97
C ARG A 19 -14.32 -0.21 5.20
N GLN A 20 -13.78 -0.45 6.39
CA GLN A 20 -14.52 -0.40 7.65
C GLN A 20 -14.73 1.05 8.10
N PRO A 21 -15.71 1.30 8.99
CA PRO A 21 -15.85 2.60 9.65
C PRO A 21 -14.54 3.05 10.29
N PHE A 22 -14.26 4.35 10.20
CA PHE A 22 -13.00 4.92 10.70
C PHE A 22 -12.73 4.61 12.17
N GLU A 23 -13.76 4.52 13.02
CA GLU A 23 -13.62 4.14 14.43
C GLU A 23 -13.03 2.74 14.61
N GLU A 24 -13.38 1.79 13.74
CA GLU A 24 -12.84 0.42 13.76
C GLU A 24 -11.39 0.40 13.30
N GLN A 25 -11.04 1.22 12.30
CA GLN A 25 -9.66 1.38 11.83
C GLN A 25 -8.76 1.93 12.94
N VAL A 26 -9.21 2.97 13.63
CA VAL A 26 -8.51 3.59 14.76
C VAL A 26 -8.36 2.59 15.92
N ALA A 27 -9.41 1.82 16.23
CA ALA A 27 -9.33 0.79 17.27
C ALA A 27 -8.33 -0.31 16.93
N HIS A 28 -8.32 -0.78 15.69
CA HIS A 28 -7.37 -1.80 15.21
C HIS A 28 -5.92 -1.34 15.41
N TRP A 29 -5.58 -0.14 14.95
CA TRP A 29 -4.22 0.39 15.07
C TRP A 29 -3.83 0.76 16.50
N ARG A 30 -4.78 1.22 17.31
CA ARG A 30 -4.56 1.51 18.74
C ARG A 30 -4.17 0.27 19.53
N ASP A 31 -4.81 -0.86 19.23
CA ASP A 31 -4.67 -2.06 20.06
C ASP A 31 -3.47 -2.93 19.68
N LYS A 32 -2.85 -2.64 18.54
CA LYS A 32 -1.66 -3.30 18.02
C LYS A 32 -0.41 -2.99 18.86
N THR A 33 0.42 -4.01 19.08
CA THR A 33 1.69 -3.92 19.81
C THR A 33 2.89 -3.81 18.86
N ASP A 34 4.04 -3.34 19.36
CA ASP A 34 5.28 -3.28 18.56
C ASP A 34 5.73 -4.67 18.07
N ALA A 35 5.58 -5.71 18.91
CA ALA A 35 5.95 -7.08 18.54
C ALA A 35 5.09 -7.62 17.39
N GLU A 36 3.79 -7.30 17.37
CA GLU A 36 2.88 -7.69 16.29
C GLU A 36 3.22 -6.94 14.99
N ILE A 37 3.51 -5.63 15.08
CA ILE A 37 3.88 -4.83 13.91
C ILE A 37 5.21 -5.33 13.32
N ASP A 38 6.21 -5.60 14.15
CA ASP A 38 7.51 -6.07 13.69
C ASP A 38 7.39 -7.46 13.04
N ALA A 39 6.58 -8.36 13.60
CA ALA A 39 6.27 -9.66 13.01
C ALA A 39 5.54 -9.53 11.65
N GLU A 40 4.62 -8.58 11.52
CA GLU A 40 3.96 -8.28 10.25
C GLU A 40 4.94 -7.74 9.20
N VAL A 41 5.84 -6.83 9.58
CA VAL A 41 6.87 -6.28 8.68
C VAL A 41 7.82 -7.37 8.20
N GLU A 42 8.27 -8.26 9.09
CA GLU A 42 9.12 -9.41 8.74
C GLU A 42 8.39 -10.34 7.76
N LEU A 43 7.13 -10.68 8.08
CA LEU A 43 6.30 -11.53 7.24
C LEU A 43 6.07 -10.91 5.86
N LEU A 44 5.81 -9.61 5.79
CA LEU A 44 5.67 -8.89 4.54
C LEU A 44 6.97 -8.90 3.73
N THR A 45 8.12 -8.74 4.39
CA THR A 45 9.44 -8.77 3.73
C THR A 45 9.72 -10.13 3.09
N VAL A 46 9.50 -11.22 3.84
CA VAL A 46 9.66 -12.59 3.34
C VAL A 46 8.66 -12.90 2.23
N ALA A 47 7.41 -12.46 2.37
CA ALA A 47 6.37 -12.67 1.37
C ALA A 47 6.70 -11.95 0.05
N LYS A 48 7.18 -10.71 0.10
CA LYS A 48 7.67 -9.97 -1.08
C LYS A 48 8.79 -10.71 -1.78
N GLN A 49 9.79 -11.21 -1.04
CA GLN A 49 10.90 -11.97 -1.62
C GLN A 49 10.42 -13.26 -2.29
N GLN A 50 9.51 -14.01 -1.65
CA GLN A 50 8.91 -15.21 -2.22
C GLN A 50 8.11 -14.91 -3.48
N TRP A 51 7.43 -13.75 -3.53
CA TRP A 51 6.62 -13.35 -4.67
C TRP A 51 7.49 -13.07 -5.90
N VAL A 52 8.58 -12.33 -5.72
CA VAL A 52 9.55 -12.07 -6.79
C VAL A 52 10.13 -13.37 -7.34
N VAL A 53 10.56 -14.28 -6.46
CA VAL A 53 11.10 -15.58 -6.89
C VAL A 53 10.05 -16.42 -7.62
N ALA A 54 8.82 -16.47 -7.11
CA ALA A 54 7.73 -17.21 -7.74
C ALA A 54 7.36 -16.65 -9.12
N SER A 55 7.35 -15.33 -9.27
CA SER A 55 7.10 -14.65 -10.55
C SER A 55 8.18 -14.98 -11.59
N ILE A 56 9.47 -14.93 -11.19
CA ILE A 56 10.59 -15.31 -12.05
C ILE A 56 10.45 -16.76 -12.52
N ILE A 57 10.21 -17.71 -11.59
CA ILE A 57 10.08 -19.13 -11.93
C ILE A 57 8.87 -19.37 -12.84
N GLY A 58 7.72 -18.76 -12.52
CA GLY A 58 6.49 -18.90 -13.32
C GLY A 58 6.70 -18.48 -14.77
N TRP A 59 7.34 -17.34 -14.99
CA TRP A 59 7.63 -16.88 -16.34
C TRP A 59 8.69 -17.70 -17.07
N GLN A 60 9.69 -18.24 -16.36
CA GLN A 60 10.66 -19.18 -16.95
C GLN A 60 10.01 -20.51 -17.35
N VAL A 61 9.02 -21.00 -16.59
CA VAL A 61 8.30 -22.23 -16.97
C VAL A 61 7.44 -21.99 -18.21
N ILE A 62 6.69 -20.89 -18.24
CA ILE A 62 5.85 -20.53 -19.39
C ILE A 62 6.70 -20.33 -20.63
N SER A 63 7.88 -19.71 -20.49
CA SER A 63 8.81 -19.53 -21.60
C SER A 63 9.30 -20.91 -22.11
N LEU A 64 9.81 -21.78 -21.24
CA LEU A 64 10.29 -23.09 -21.68
C LEU A 64 9.21 -23.94 -22.37
N VAL A 65 7.95 -23.85 -21.92
CA VAL A 65 6.82 -24.51 -22.57
C VAL A 65 6.55 -23.94 -23.97
N LEU A 66 6.48 -22.61 -24.11
CA LEU A 66 6.22 -21.98 -25.41
C LEU A 66 7.35 -22.29 -26.41
N LEU A 67 8.59 -22.28 -25.95
CA LEU A 67 9.74 -22.68 -26.75
C LEU A 67 9.63 -24.14 -27.20
N GLY A 68 9.23 -25.04 -26.31
CA GLY A 68 9.00 -26.44 -26.64
C GLY A 68 7.96 -26.61 -27.74
N VAL A 69 6.85 -25.86 -27.67
CA VAL A 69 5.78 -25.88 -28.69
C VAL A 69 6.27 -25.36 -30.03
N ILE A 70 6.98 -24.23 -30.07
CA ILE A 70 7.54 -23.65 -31.30
C ILE A 70 8.55 -24.61 -31.94
N THR A 71 9.43 -25.20 -31.13
CA THR A 71 10.42 -26.19 -31.59
C THR A 71 9.74 -27.42 -32.18
N HIS A 72 8.66 -27.90 -31.55
CA HIS A 72 7.89 -29.04 -32.04
C HIS A 72 7.20 -28.74 -33.38
N GLN A 73 6.58 -27.56 -33.53
CA GLN A 73 5.95 -27.17 -34.79
C GLN A 73 6.95 -26.98 -35.93
N LEU A 74 8.12 -26.42 -35.66
CA LEU A 74 9.19 -26.29 -36.64
C LEU A 74 9.67 -27.66 -37.14
N TRP A 75 9.72 -28.66 -36.25
CA TRP A 75 10.12 -30.03 -36.60
C TRP A 75 9.06 -30.76 -37.43
N GLN A 76 7.77 -30.56 -37.15
CA GLN A 76 6.67 -31.24 -37.88
C GLN A 76 6.49 -30.75 -39.32
N HIS A 77 6.86 -29.51 -39.63
CA HIS A 77 6.52 -28.87 -40.92
C HIS A 77 7.63 -28.86 -41.98
N ASP A 78 8.73 -29.59 -41.78
CA ASP A 78 9.83 -29.76 -42.76
C ASP A 78 10.33 -28.44 -43.39
N PHE A 79 10.23 -27.34 -42.64
CA PHE A 79 10.85 -26.08 -43.00
C PHE A 79 12.36 -26.29 -42.90
N HIS A 80 13.13 -26.04 -43.98
CA HIS A 80 14.60 -26.06 -43.90
C HIS A 80 15.09 -25.15 -42.77
N VAL A 81 15.40 -25.76 -41.62
CA VAL A 81 15.79 -25.07 -40.39
C VAL A 81 17.18 -24.49 -40.59
N THR A 82 17.23 -23.25 -41.06
CA THR A 82 18.47 -22.49 -41.13
C THR A 82 18.75 -21.91 -39.75
N PHE A 83 19.98 -22.06 -39.25
CA PHE A 83 20.41 -21.57 -37.93
C PHE A 83 20.01 -20.11 -37.68
N SER A 84 20.09 -19.25 -38.71
CA SER A 84 19.69 -17.85 -38.64
C SER A 84 18.21 -17.65 -38.33
N ARG A 85 17.30 -18.47 -38.87
CA ARG A 85 15.85 -18.37 -38.61
C ARG A 85 15.51 -18.81 -37.19
N VAL A 86 16.19 -19.84 -36.68
CA VAL A 86 16.03 -20.27 -35.28
C VAL A 86 16.45 -19.15 -34.33
N VAL A 87 17.61 -18.53 -34.57
CA VAL A 87 18.11 -17.43 -33.75
C VAL A 87 17.15 -16.22 -33.79
N ILE A 88 16.61 -15.87 -34.96
CA ILE A 88 15.66 -14.74 -35.10
C ILE A 88 14.34 -15.03 -34.38
N VAL A 89 13.78 -16.23 -34.52
CA VAL A 89 12.54 -16.61 -33.82
C VAL A 89 12.78 -16.63 -32.32
N PHE A 90 13.90 -17.19 -31.86
CA PHE A 90 14.24 -17.24 -30.43
C PHE A 90 14.51 -15.85 -29.85
N ALA A 91 15.21 -14.98 -30.57
CA ALA A 91 15.49 -13.60 -30.13
C ALA A 91 14.22 -12.74 -30.12
N SER A 92 13.36 -12.86 -31.13
CA SER A 92 12.05 -12.19 -31.17
C SER A 92 11.14 -12.68 -30.05
N TRP A 93 11.15 -13.99 -29.80
CA TRP A 93 10.40 -14.63 -28.74
C TRP A 93 10.89 -14.20 -27.35
N LEU A 94 12.19 -14.17 -27.11
CA LEU A 94 12.79 -13.63 -25.88
C LEU A 94 12.46 -12.14 -25.70
N ALA A 95 12.48 -11.35 -26.78
CA ALA A 95 12.16 -9.93 -26.71
C ALA A 95 10.68 -9.68 -26.36
N ILE A 96 9.76 -10.43 -26.98
CA ILE A 96 8.32 -10.34 -26.68
C ILE A 96 8.03 -10.81 -25.26
N LEU A 97 8.66 -11.90 -24.81
CA LEU A 97 8.57 -12.35 -23.43
C LEU A 97 9.15 -11.34 -22.46
N PHE A 98 10.28 -10.71 -22.79
CA PHE A 98 10.87 -9.67 -21.97
C PHE A 98 9.94 -8.46 -21.85
N VAL A 99 9.29 -8.04 -22.94
CA VAL A 99 8.34 -6.92 -22.93
C VAL A 99 7.06 -7.28 -22.15
N LEU A 100 6.48 -8.46 -22.34
CA LEU A 100 5.30 -8.91 -21.57
C LEU A 100 5.64 -9.12 -20.09
N TRP A 101 6.80 -9.71 -19.80
CA TRP A 101 7.33 -9.83 -18.44
C TRP A 101 7.54 -8.45 -17.82
N TYR A 102 8.16 -7.51 -18.54
CA TYR A 102 8.42 -6.16 -18.06
C TYR A 102 7.12 -5.38 -17.84
N ILE A 103 6.12 -5.51 -18.70
CA ILE A 103 4.82 -4.86 -18.51
C ILE A 103 4.06 -5.49 -17.33
N ALA A 104 4.08 -6.82 -17.19
CA ALA A 104 3.45 -7.50 -16.05
C ALA A 104 4.19 -7.18 -14.74
N ASP A 105 5.52 -7.18 -14.76
CA ASP A 105 6.37 -6.79 -13.65
C ASP A 105 6.14 -5.32 -13.29
N LEU A 106 5.99 -4.41 -14.26
CA LEU A 106 5.69 -2.99 -14.03
C LEU A 106 4.26 -2.77 -13.51
N PHE A 107 3.27 -3.54 -13.96
CA PHE A 107 1.89 -3.50 -13.45
C PHE A 107 1.81 -4.04 -12.03
N ASP A 108 2.56 -5.09 -11.71
CA ASP A 108 2.67 -5.64 -10.37
C ASP A 108 3.56 -4.74 -9.47
N HIS A 109 4.61 -4.12 -10.03
CA HIS A 109 5.45 -3.09 -9.40
C HIS A 109 4.76 -1.73 -9.24
N SER A 110 3.60 -1.51 -9.84
CA SER A 110 2.83 -0.27 -9.62
C SER A 110 1.63 -0.57 -8.74
N ALA A 111 0.72 -1.45 -9.15
CA ALA A 111 -0.50 -1.72 -8.38
C ALA A 111 -0.28 -2.68 -7.19
N GLY A 112 0.64 -3.64 -7.30
CA GLY A 112 1.01 -4.53 -6.19
C GLY A 112 1.95 -3.81 -5.22
N PHE A 113 3.02 -3.23 -5.74
CA PHE A 113 4.01 -2.51 -4.95
C PHE A 113 3.44 -1.31 -4.21
N GLU A 114 2.51 -0.54 -4.77
CA GLU A 114 1.88 0.56 -4.02
C GLU A 114 1.15 0.05 -2.78
N ARG A 115 0.48 -1.12 -2.87
CA ARG A 115 -0.16 -1.76 -1.71
C ARG A 115 0.86 -2.29 -0.71
N TRP A 116 1.94 -2.91 -1.19
CA TRP A 116 3.05 -3.33 -0.34
C TRP A 116 3.73 -2.13 0.34
N LEU A 117 4.04 -1.07 -0.40
CA LEU A 117 4.63 0.17 0.09
C LEU A 117 3.73 0.84 1.09
N ARG A 118 2.43 0.95 0.81
CA ARG A 118 1.47 1.51 1.76
C ARG A 118 1.42 0.70 3.05
N ALA A 119 1.45 -0.63 2.96
CA ALA A 119 1.51 -1.52 4.11
C ALA A 119 2.83 -1.41 4.89
N PHE A 120 3.97 -1.18 4.22
CA PHE A 120 5.25 -0.93 4.88
C PHE A 120 5.28 0.46 5.52
N ASN A 121 4.82 1.48 4.81
CA ASN A 121 4.79 2.86 5.28
C ASN A 121 3.88 3.00 6.50
N SER A 122 2.69 2.40 6.50
CA SER A 122 1.78 2.43 7.66
C SER A 122 2.43 1.86 8.94
N ARG A 123 3.32 0.87 8.78
CA ARG A 123 4.05 0.19 9.86
C ARG A 123 5.41 0.84 10.17
N ALA A 124 5.87 1.77 9.35
CA ALA A 124 7.13 2.45 9.52
C ALA A 124 7.13 3.32 10.78
N ARG A 125 8.27 3.35 11.47
CA ARG A 125 8.49 4.30 12.57
C ARG A 125 8.52 5.70 12.00
N LEU A 126 8.10 6.66 12.81
CA LEU A 126 8.26 8.07 12.48
C LEU A 126 9.73 8.37 12.18
N ALA A 127 9.98 8.87 10.99
CA ALA A 127 11.33 9.13 10.52
C ALA A 127 11.38 10.49 9.78
N PRO A 128 12.39 11.35 10.04
CA PRO A 128 12.46 12.70 9.45
C PRO A 128 12.52 12.74 7.93
N ASP A 129 12.89 11.62 7.30
CA ASP A 129 13.05 11.41 5.87
C ASP A 129 11.78 10.86 5.21
N ALA A 130 10.91 10.18 5.96
CA ALA A 130 9.68 9.56 5.46
C ALA A 130 8.42 10.39 5.75
N ASP A 131 8.42 11.13 6.86
CA ASP A 131 7.28 11.93 7.32
C ASP A 131 7.52 13.41 7.06
N SER A 132 6.60 14.07 6.34
CA SER A 132 6.70 15.52 6.17
C SER A 132 6.46 16.22 7.51
N VAL A 133 7.29 17.23 7.81
CA VAL A 133 7.20 18.03 9.03
C VAL A 133 5.80 18.65 9.17
N GLU A 134 5.17 19.02 8.05
CA GLU A 134 3.81 19.54 8.01
C GLU A 134 2.78 18.52 8.52
N CYS A 135 2.88 17.25 8.12
CA CYS A 135 1.94 16.21 8.54
C CYS A 135 2.03 15.96 10.05
N VAL A 136 3.25 15.89 10.59
CA VAL A 136 3.48 15.70 12.03
C VAL A 136 3.03 16.93 12.82
N ASN A 137 3.29 18.13 12.30
CA ASN A 137 2.85 19.37 12.94
C ASN A 137 1.32 19.51 12.95
N GLU A 138 0.65 19.13 11.86
CA GLU A 138 -0.82 19.11 11.81
C GLU A 138 -1.38 18.11 12.83
N ALA A 139 -0.82 16.90 12.92
CA ALA A 139 -1.23 15.93 13.94
C ALA A 139 -1.03 16.47 15.38
N LEU A 140 0.07 17.21 15.62
CA LEU A 140 0.32 17.87 16.89
C LEU A 140 -0.70 18.98 17.18
N GLU A 141 -1.06 19.77 16.19
CA GLU A 141 -2.10 20.79 16.31
C GLU A 141 -3.46 20.16 16.64
N MET A 142 -3.84 19.09 15.92
CA MET A 142 -5.07 18.35 16.18
C MET A 142 -5.09 17.77 17.60
N ALA A 143 -3.96 17.24 18.09
CA ALA A 143 -3.84 16.73 19.45
C ALA A 143 -3.93 17.82 20.53
N ARG A 144 -3.54 19.07 20.22
CA ARG A 144 -3.68 20.21 21.14
C ARG A 144 -5.12 20.73 21.18
N ARG A 145 -5.81 20.70 20.03
CA ARG A 145 -7.17 21.23 19.87
C ARG A 145 -8.24 20.25 20.36
N TYR A 146 -8.07 18.95 20.08
CA TYR A 146 -9.07 17.92 20.33
C TYR A 146 -8.61 16.89 21.37
N PRO A 147 -9.31 16.75 22.53
CA PRO A 147 -8.88 15.87 23.61
C PRO A 147 -8.94 14.38 23.25
N GLU A 148 -9.80 13.97 22.32
CA GLU A 148 -9.85 12.58 21.85
C GLU A 148 -8.60 12.17 21.05
N VAL A 149 -8.03 13.09 20.28
CA VAL A 149 -6.78 12.87 19.52
C VAL A 149 -5.60 12.72 20.48
N LEU A 150 -5.57 13.54 21.55
CA LEU A 150 -4.58 13.40 22.62
C LEU A 150 -4.72 12.06 23.36
N ARG A 151 -5.96 11.64 23.65
CA ARG A 151 -6.22 10.35 24.31
C ARG A 151 -5.76 9.17 23.45
N TYR A 152 -6.04 9.20 22.14
CA TYR A 152 -5.53 8.20 21.20
C TYR A 152 -4.00 8.12 21.28
N LYS A 153 -3.31 9.25 21.16
CA LYS A 153 -1.85 9.32 21.28
C LYS A 153 -1.34 8.71 22.57
N GLN A 154 -1.93 9.06 23.72
CA GLN A 154 -1.51 8.52 25.02
C GLN A 154 -1.72 7.00 25.12
N GLN A 155 -2.82 6.48 24.57
CA GLN A 155 -3.11 5.05 24.56
C GLN A 155 -2.14 4.26 23.69
N VAL A 156 -1.78 4.80 22.52
CA VAL A 156 -0.76 4.19 21.64
C VAL A 156 0.61 4.25 22.30
N MET A 157 1.03 5.43 22.77
CA MET A 157 2.33 5.63 23.42
C MET A 157 2.51 4.83 24.72
N ALA A 158 1.43 4.40 25.36
CA ALA A 158 1.49 3.50 26.51
C ALA A 158 1.89 2.07 26.14
N LYS A 159 1.70 1.66 24.87
CA LYS A 159 1.95 0.31 24.37
C LYS A 159 3.13 0.23 23.41
N ARG A 160 3.32 1.26 22.58
CA ARG A 160 4.29 1.27 21.48
C ARG A 160 4.65 2.68 21.00
N ASP A 161 5.71 2.78 20.22
CA ASP A 161 6.06 4.01 19.53
C ASP A 161 5.04 4.36 18.42
N LEU A 162 4.91 5.67 18.16
CA LEU A 162 4.05 6.19 17.10
C LEU A 162 4.62 5.80 15.72
N ARG A 163 3.73 5.32 14.85
CA ARG A 163 4.01 4.96 13.45
C ARG A 163 3.34 5.96 12.50
N HIS A 164 3.68 5.87 11.21
CA HIS A 164 3.08 6.73 10.19
C HIS A 164 1.56 6.70 10.21
N GLU A 165 0.95 5.51 10.34
CA GLU A 165 -0.50 5.36 10.36
C GLU A 165 -1.15 6.06 11.57
N ASP A 166 -0.46 6.13 12.71
CA ASP A 166 -0.99 6.85 13.88
C ASP A 166 -1.08 8.35 13.63
N ILE A 167 -0.12 8.91 12.90
CA ILE A 167 -0.15 10.32 12.49
C ILE A 167 -1.32 10.58 11.53
N VAL A 168 -1.54 9.67 10.57
CA VAL A 168 -2.70 9.74 9.66
C VAL A 168 -4.00 9.68 10.44
N ASN A 169 -4.16 8.70 11.34
CA ASN A 169 -5.35 8.54 12.18
C ASN A 169 -5.60 9.78 13.05
N MET A 170 -4.56 10.33 13.68
CA MET A 170 -4.69 11.55 14.50
C MET A 170 -5.18 12.75 13.68
N ARG A 171 -4.70 12.91 12.44
CA ARG A 171 -5.14 13.98 11.53
C ARG A 171 -6.58 13.79 11.08
N GLU A 172 -6.94 12.57 10.68
CA GLU A 172 -8.30 12.27 10.24
C GLU A 172 -9.32 12.43 11.37
N MET A 173 -9.00 11.97 12.59
CA MET A 173 -9.82 12.22 13.79
C MET A 173 -10.06 13.72 14.00
N GLY A 174 -9.00 14.53 13.93
CA GLY A 174 -9.10 15.98 14.07
C GLY A 174 -9.91 16.64 12.94
N ARG A 175 -9.69 16.22 11.70
CA ARG A 175 -10.41 16.74 10.52
C ARG A 175 -11.90 16.44 10.57
N MET A 176 -12.31 15.24 11.00
CA MET A 176 -13.73 14.90 11.13
C MET A 176 -14.43 15.77 12.19
N ARG A 177 -13.73 16.07 13.29
CA ARG A 177 -14.24 16.97 14.32
C ARG A 177 -14.34 18.40 13.85
N GLN A 178 -13.28 18.91 13.24
CA GLN A 178 -13.26 20.23 12.64
C GLN A 178 -14.37 20.40 11.61
N TYR A 179 -14.59 19.40 10.75
CA TYR A 179 -15.69 19.40 9.79
C TYR A 179 -17.05 19.50 10.49
N THR A 180 -17.27 18.70 11.55
CA THR A 180 -18.52 18.72 12.31
C THR A 180 -18.77 20.09 12.97
N GLU A 181 -17.72 20.72 13.50
CA GLU A 181 -17.78 22.06 14.10
C GLU A 181 -18.12 23.12 13.06
N ILE A 182 -17.44 23.10 11.91
CA ILE A 182 -17.67 24.05 10.81
C ILE A 182 -19.08 23.90 10.23
N VAL A 183 -19.56 22.67 10.03
CA VAL A 183 -20.93 22.43 9.55
C VAL A 183 -21.94 22.95 10.57
N ARG A 184 -21.71 22.72 11.87
CA ARG A 184 -22.57 23.27 12.92
C ARG A 184 -22.56 24.79 12.91
N GLU A 185 -21.40 25.42 12.77
CA GLU A 185 -21.30 26.88 12.70
C GLU A 185 -22.02 27.43 11.46
N LEU A 186 -21.90 26.75 10.32
CA LEU A 186 -22.61 27.08 9.09
C LEU A 186 -24.13 26.94 9.24
N ASP A 187 -24.62 25.90 9.92
CA ASP A 187 -26.05 25.72 10.20
C ASP A 187 -26.62 26.83 11.09
N HIS A 188 -25.80 27.41 11.97
CA HIS A 188 -26.19 28.53 12.84
C HIS A 188 -25.92 29.90 12.21
N TYR A 189 -25.41 29.95 10.99
CA TYR A 189 -25.07 31.19 10.31
C TYR A 189 -26.29 31.76 9.57
N ASP A 190 -27.02 32.68 10.21
CA ASP A 190 -28.23 33.31 9.67
C ASP A 190 -27.98 34.36 8.56
N GLY A 191 -26.73 34.61 8.16
CA GLY A 191 -26.38 35.45 6.99
C GLY A 191 -26.82 36.92 7.00
N GLY A 192 -27.46 37.41 8.06
CA GLY A 192 -27.99 38.77 8.11
C GLY A 192 -26.90 39.83 8.26
N PRO A 193 -26.92 40.94 7.49
CA PRO A 193 -26.03 42.06 7.75
C PRO A 193 -26.29 42.58 9.17
N ARG A 194 -25.24 42.67 10.00
CA ARG A 194 -25.31 43.48 11.23
C ARG A 194 -25.57 44.91 10.78
N LEU A 195 -26.83 45.34 10.86
CA LEU A 195 -27.17 46.75 10.83
C LEU A 195 -26.40 47.38 11.98
N ALA A 196 -25.26 47.98 11.64
CA ALA A 196 -24.57 48.89 12.53
C ALA A 196 -25.57 50.00 12.83
N ALA A 197 -26.23 49.89 13.99
CA ALA A 197 -27.01 50.96 14.55
C ALA A 197 -26.02 52.10 14.85
N THR A 198 -25.83 52.97 13.86
CA THR A 198 -25.27 54.30 14.08
C THR A 198 -26.24 55.05 14.97
N ALA A 199 -25.69 55.54 16.08
CA ALA A 199 -26.32 56.31 17.14
C ALA A 199 -27.07 57.56 16.67
#